data_AF-A0A4Y3KTY5-F1
#
_entry.id   AF-A0A4Y3KTY5-F1
#
_cell.length_a   1.000
_cell.length_b   1.000
_cell.length_c   1.000
_cell.angle_alpha   90.00
_cell.angle_beta   90.00
_cell.angle_gamma   90.00
#
_symmetry.space_group_name_H-M   'P 1'
#
loop_
_entity.id
_entity.type
_entity.pdbx_description
1 polymer ?
#
loop_
_entity_poly.entity_id
_entity_poly.type
_entity_poly.pdbx_seq_one_letter_code
_entity_poly.pdbx_strand_id
1 'polypeptide(L)'
;MGIAAVLGTVLAWAVAAPAGAAPPAITRCSELAADGRVEGIDLGSHLWVDVDCHLTDVVVRGTVYSYEGATLTSERVRVHEGLYLRGDAQLRDTVVGWVSLDPPANLSAESSTVRGSVVGRAGIVSLRYARVSGDYDVTTSDIARLQSTTVAGSTTSRGGRLVVHDSTFLGTLHSIGNGDVLVCRAAVLGDLRVEALTDYARLGVEGRQFCRSEIRGSVILEDNPHSIDLGPLFIDGDLVCTGNTGPRGITGLREVWLFGIAVGQCRP
;
A
#
# COMPACT_ATOMS: atom_id res chain seq x y z
N MET A 1 -46.08 29.50 -53.24
CA MET A 1 -45.27 29.21 -52.02
C MET A 1 -46.03 28.17 -51.22
N GLY A 2 -45.57 26.91 -51.22
CA GLY A 2 -46.23 25.81 -50.52
C GLY A 2 -45.24 25.16 -49.55
N ILE A 3 -45.60 25.12 -48.26
CA ILE A 3 -44.82 24.49 -47.19
C ILE A 3 -45.31 23.05 -47.05
N ALA A 4 -44.47 22.08 -47.40
CA ALA A 4 -44.74 20.67 -47.20
C ALA A 4 -44.24 20.24 -45.81
N ALA A 5 -45.17 19.86 -44.94
CA ALA A 5 -44.87 19.30 -43.62
C ALA A 5 -44.61 17.80 -43.73
N VAL A 6 -43.38 17.37 -43.39
CA VAL A 6 -43.00 15.95 -43.32
C VAL A 6 -43.24 15.45 -41.90
N LEU A 7 -44.26 14.60 -41.72
CA LEU A 7 -44.46 13.84 -40.49
C LEU A 7 -43.43 12.69 -40.43
N GLY A 8 -42.39 12.87 -39.61
CA GLY A 8 -41.45 11.80 -39.26
C GLY A 8 -42.04 10.88 -38.20
N THR A 9 -42.27 9.62 -38.56
CA THR A 9 -42.71 8.57 -37.62
C THR A 9 -41.51 8.11 -36.79
N VAL A 10 -41.49 8.45 -35.50
CA VAL A 10 -40.47 7.97 -34.56
C VAL A 10 -40.85 6.55 -34.12
N LEU A 11 -40.18 5.54 -34.70
CA LEU A 11 -40.22 4.16 -34.22
C LEU A 11 -39.41 4.06 -32.92
N ALA A 12 -40.10 4.02 -31.78
CA ALA A 12 -39.49 3.74 -30.49
C ALA A 12 -39.15 2.25 -30.41
N TRP A 13 -37.86 1.91 -30.59
CA TRP A 13 -37.34 0.58 -30.30
C TRP A 13 -37.28 0.41 -28.79
N ALA A 14 -38.14 -0.45 -28.24
CA ALA A 14 -38.05 -0.87 -26.84
C ALA A 14 -36.80 -1.75 -26.67
N VAL A 15 -35.69 -1.15 -26.26
CA VAL A 15 -34.50 -1.89 -25.82
C VAL A 15 -34.87 -2.54 -24.49
N ALA A 16 -35.06 -3.87 -24.49
CA ALA A 16 -35.19 -4.62 -23.27
C ALA A 16 -33.92 -4.39 -22.44
N ALA A 17 -34.06 -3.78 -21.26
CA ALA A 17 -32.95 -3.64 -20.33
C ALA A 17 -32.38 -5.05 -20.08
N PRO A 18 -31.06 -5.25 -20.17
CA PRO A 18 -30.48 -6.55 -19.85
C PRO A 18 -30.96 -6.96 -18.47
N ALA A 19 -31.54 -8.16 -18.38
CA ALA A 19 -31.94 -8.72 -17.10
C ALA A 19 -30.71 -8.67 -16.19
N GLY A 20 -30.79 -7.90 -15.10
CA GLY A 20 -29.68 -7.73 -14.19
C GLY A 20 -29.18 -9.10 -13.73
N ALA A 21 -27.89 -9.36 -13.89
CA ALA A 21 -27.29 -10.58 -13.35
C ALA A 21 -27.61 -10.64 -11.85
N ALA A 22 -28.05 -11.80 -11.37
CA ALA A 22 -28.27 -12.01 -9.95
C ALA A 22 -26.98 -11.66 -9.19
N PRO A 23 -27.07 -11.04 -7.99
CA PRO A 23 -25.89 -10.74 -7.21
C PRO A 23 -25.11 -12.03 -6.96
N PRO A 24 -23.76 -11.97 -7.04
CA PRO A 24 -22.92 -13.13 -6.83
C PRO A 24 -23.16 -13.74 -5.45
N ALA A 25 -23.17 -15.07 -5.38
CA ALA A 25 -23.37 -15.79 -4.13
C ALA A 25 -22.26 -15.48 -3.12
N ILE A 26 -22.60 -15.51 -1.83
CA ILE A 26 -21.66 -15.33 -0.72
C ILE A 26 -21.68 -16.62 0.10
N THR A 27 -20.49 -17.16 0.38
CA THR A 27 -20.29 -18.33 1.23
C THR A 27 -19.58 -17.89 2.51
N ARG A 28 -20.08 -18.32 3.68
CA ARG A 28 -19.42 -17.99 4.95
C ARG A 28 -18.35 -19.01 5.29
N CYS A 29 -17.27 -18.59 5.95
CA CYS A 29 -16.25 -19.53 6.39
C CYS A 29 -16.80 -20.53 7.41
N SER A 30 -17.67 -20.07 8.32
CA SER A 30 -18.37 -20.92 9.29
C SER A 30 -19.26 -22.01 8.66
N GLU A 31 -19.72 -21.82 7.41
CA GLU A 31 -20.51 -22.80 6.67
C GLU A 31 -19.63 -23.86 5.98
N LEU A 32 -18.37 -23.52 5.69
CA LEU A 32 -17.41 -24.43 5.04
C LEU A 32 -16.78 -25.38 6.05
N ALA A 33 -16.43 -24.87 7.23
CA ALA A 33 -15.78 -25.66 8.28
C ALA A 33 -16.13 -25.12 9.67
N ALA A 34 -16.66 -25.97 10.54
CA ALA A 34 -17.07 -25.59 11.89
C ALA A 34 -15.88 -25.19 12.78
N ASP A 35 -14.67 -25.66 12.47
CA ASP A 35 -13.42 -25.30 13.16
C ASP A 35 -12.65 -24.17 12.46
N GLY A 36 -13.22 -23.58 11.40
CA GLY A 36 -12.61 -22.50 10.63
C GLY A 36 -11.50 -22.95 9.67
N ARG A 37 -11.23 -24.25 9.53
CA ARG A 37 -10.17 -24.75 8.63
C ARG A 37 -10.73 -25.20 7.30
N VAL A 38 -10.39 -24.49 6.23
CA VAL A 38 -10.85 -24.80 4.87
C VAL A 38 -9.66 -25.17 4.00
N GLU A 39 -9.70 -26.35 3.37
CA GLU A 39 -8.59 -26.89 2.59
C GLU A 39 -9.03 -27.41 1.22
N GLY A 40 -8.29 -27.06 0.17
CA GLY A 40 -8.39 -27.70 -1.15
C GLY A 40 -9.69 -27.43 -1.91
N ILE A 41 -10.37 -26.31 -1.66
CA ILE A 41 -11.66 -25.95 -2.27
C ILE A 41 -11.48 -24.85 -3.34
N ASP A 42 -12.19 -24.96 -4.46
CA ASP A 42 -12.40 -23.87 -5.44
C ASP A 42 -13.79 -23.26 -5.21
N LEU A 43 -13.82 -22.07 -4.61
CA LEU A 43 -15.02 -21.30 -4.33
C LEU A 43 -15.33 -20.41 -5.54
N GLY A 44 -16.41 -20.76 -6.25
CA GLY A 44 -16.98 -19.95 -7.34
C GLY A 44 -17.74 -18.69 -6.89
N SER A 45 -17.73 -18.41 -5.59
CA SER A 45 -18.47 -17.35 -4.91
C SER A 45 -17.53 -16.37 -4.21
N HIS A 46 -18.11 -15.35 -3.59
CA HIS A 46 -17.42 -14.57 -2.56
C HIS A 46 -17.26 -15.38 -1.29
N LEU A 47 -16.20 -15.10 -0.54
CA LEU A 47 -15.99 -15.67 0.79
C LEU A 47 -16.18 -14.59 1.86
N TRP A 48 -16.98 -14.90 2.87
CA TRP A 48 -17.18 -14.07 4.04
C TRP A 48 -16.52 -14.73 5.25
N VAL A 49 -15.50 -14.07 5.81
CA VAL A 49 -14.76 -14.51 6.99
C VAL A 49 -15.43 -13.90 8.22
N ASP A 50 -16.36 -14.66 8.81
CA ASP A 50 -17.18 -14.32 9.97
C ASP A 50 -16.69 -14.94 11.29
N VAL A 51 -15.74 -15.85 11.20
CA VAL A 51 -15.02 -16.51 12.30
C VAL A 51 -13.53 -16.52 11.95
N ASP A 52 -12.68 -16.90 12.90
CA ASP A 52 -11.28 -17.18 12.58
C ASP A 52 -11.21 -18.27 11.50
N CYS A 53 -10.58 -17.93 10.39
CA CYS A 53 -10.64 -18.71 9.16
C CYS A 53 -9.22 -18.97 8.65
N HIS A 54 -8.85 -20.24 8.61
CA HIS A 54 -7.59 -20.71 8.08
C HIS A 54 -7.81 -21.40 6.74
N LEU A 55 -7.32 -20.77 5.67
CA LEU A 55 -7.47 -21.24 4.30
C LEU A 55 -6.14 -21.84 3.81
N THR A 56 -6.16 -23.09 3.33
CA THR A 56 -5.00 -23.75 2.73
C THR A 56 -5.34 -24.30 1.35
N ASP A 57 -4.53 -23.97 0.34
CA ASP A 57 -4.76 -24.46 -1.04
C ASP A 57 -6.18 -24.15 -1.58
N VAL A 58 -6.73 -22.99 -1.20
CA VAL A 58 -8.07 -22.55 -1.61
C VAL A 58 -7.97 -21.60 -2.81
N VAL A 59 -8.93 -21.69 -3.73
CA VAL A 59 -9.14 -20.67 -4.78
C VAL A 59 -10.45 -19.96 -4.49
N VAL A 60 -10.43 -18.63 -4.36
CA VAL A 60 -11.63 -17.81 -4.26
C VAL A 60 -11.76 -16.98 -5.53
N ARG A 61 -12.78 -17.27 -6.33
CA ARG A 61 -13.02 -16.56 -7.60
C ARG A 61 -13.62 -15.18 -7.39
N GLY A 62 -14.36 -14.99 -6.30
CA GLY A 62 -14.85 -13.68 -5.90
C GLY A 62 -13.87 -12.91 -5.00
N THR A 63 -14.40 -11.83 -4.44
CA THR A 63 -13.82 -11.07 -3.33
C THR A 63 -13.93 -11.83 -1.99
N VAL A 64 -12.92 -11.70 -1.13
CA VAL A 64 -12.97 -12.13 0.28
C VAL A 64 -13.23 -10.93 1.18
N TYR A 65 -14.18 -11.06 2.10
CA TYR A 65 -14.53 -10.04 3.09
C TYR A 65 -14.16 -10.56 4.48
N SER A 66 -13.32 -9.83 5.23
CA SER A 66 -13.03 -10.11 6.65
C SER A 66 -13.72 -9.10 7.55
N TYR A 67 -14.41 -9.60 8.58
CA TYR A 67 -15.13 -8.79 9.54
C TYR A 67 -14.27 -8.36 10.73
N GLU A 68 -14.71 -7.33 11.44
CA GLU A 68 -14.06 -6.90 12.68
C GLU A 68 -14.03 -8.05 13.70
N GLY A 69 -12.87 -8.28 14.30
CA GLY A 69 -12.65 -9.33 15.30
C GLY A 69 -12.38 -10.73 14.73
N ALA A 70 -12.49 -10.93 13.41
CA ALA A 70 -12.12 -12.19 12.77
C ALA A 70 -10.67 -12.16 12.26
N THR A 71 -9.98 -13.29 12.35
CA THR A 71 -8.64 -13.49 11.77
C THR A 71 -8.71 -14.33 10.50
N LEU A 72 -8.26 -13.77 9.38
CA LEU A 72 -8.01 -14.52 8.16
C LEU A 72 -6.53 -14.96 8.13
N THR A 73 -6.27 -16.26 8.17
CA THR A 73 -4.93 -16.80 7.87
C THR A 73 -5.01 -17.57 6.56
N SER A 74 -4.10 -17.31 5.64
CA SER A 74 -4.10 -18.00 4.36
C SER A 74 -2.70 -18.46 3.96
N GLU A 75 -2.66 -19.65 3.37
CA GLU A 75 -1.46 -20.27 2.84
C GLU A 75 -1.78 -20.88 1.47
N ARG A 76 -1.04 -20.45 0.44
CA ARG A 76 -1.22 -20.93 -0.94
C ARG A 76 -2.64 -20.69 -1.48
N VAL A 77 -3.32 -19.65 -1.01
CA VAL A 77 -4.62 -19.21 -1.50
C VAL A 77 -4.46 -18.31 -2.72
N ARG A 78 -5.40 -18.41 -3.64
CA ARG A 78 -5.55 -17.46 -4.74
C ARG A 78 -6.89 -16.74 -4.65
N VAL A 79 -6.86 -15.43 -4.55
CA VAL A 79 -8.06 -14.59 -4.58
C VAL A 79 -8.09 -13.78 -5.87
N HIS A 80 -9.14 -13.95 -6.68
CA HIS A 80 -9.18 -13.40 -8.03
C HIS A 80 -9.56 -11.92 -8.09
N GLU A 81 -10.55 -11.49 -7.30
CA GLU A 81 -11.08 -10.12 -7.41
C GLU A 81 -10.46 -9.14 -6.41
N GLY A 82 -10.31 -9.53 -5.15
CA GLY A 82 -9.74 -8.66 -4.12
C GLY A 82 -10.03 -9.11 -2.68
N LEU A 83 -9.42 -8.40 -1.73
CA LEU A 83 -9.62 -8.56 -0.29
C LEU A 83 -10.16 -7.26 0.30
N TYR A 84 -11.27 -7.34 1.03
CA TYR A 84 -11.76 -6.26 1.89
C TYR A 84 -11.58 -6.67 3.35
N LEU A 85 -10.72 -5.99 4.09
CA LEU A 85 -10.32 -6.38 5.44
C LEU A 85 -10.81 -5.37 6.48
N ARG A 86 -11.54 -5.86 7.50
CA ARG A 86 -11.86 -5.13 8.75
C ARG A 86 -11.26 -5.77 10.00
N GLY A 87 -10.87 -7.03 9.91
CA GLY A 87 -10.18 -7.77 10.98
C GLY A 87 -8.70 -7.95 10.68
N ASP A 88 -8.10 -8.96 11.30
CA ASP A 88 -6.70 -9.30 11.11
C ASP A 88 -6.53 -10.21 9.89
N ALA A 89 -5.46 -10.00 9.12
CA ALA A 89 -5.11 -10.85 8.00
C ALA A 89 -3.62 -11.24 8.03
N GLN A 90 -3.34 -12.54 7.94
CA GLN A 90 -2.02 -13.12 7.79
C GLN A 90 -1.95 -13.87 6.46
N LEU A 91 -1.30 -13.27 5.46
CA LEU A 91 -1.29 -13.75 4.09
C LEU A 91 0.08 -14.34 3.72
N ARG A 92 0.07 -15.50 3.07
CA ARG A 92 1.15 -16.17 2.33
C ARG A 92 0.65 -16.61 0.96
N ASP A 93 0.13 -15.64 0.20
CA ASP A 93 -0.84 -15.91 -0.87
C ASP A 93 -0.62 -15.07 -2.13
N THR A 94 -1.44 -15.36 -3.14
CA THR A 94 -1.57 -14.53 -4.33
C THR A 94 -2.95 -13.88 -4.38
N VAL A 95 -2.99 -12.55 -4.29
CA VAL A 95 -4.18 -11.73 -4.53
C VAL A 95 -4.05 -11.13 -5.93
N VAL A 96 -4.83 -11.61 -6.89
CA VAL A 96 -4.87 -11.07 -8.25
C VAL A 96 -5.53 -9.68 -8.26
N GLY A 97 -6.43 -9.47 -7.31
CA GLY A 97 -7.12 -8.22 -7.08
C GLY A 97 -6.35 -7.16 -6.30
N TRP A 98 -7.13 -6.23 -5.76
CA TRP A 98 -6.70 -5.22 -4.81
C TRP A 98 -6.87 -5.69 -3.36
N VAL A 99 -6.26 -4.98 -2.41
CA VAL A 99 -6.48 -5.12 -0.97
C VAL A 99 -6.96 -3.77 -0.42
N SER A 100 -8.14 -3.73 0.19
CA SER A 100 -8.67 -2.54 0.89
C SER A 100 -8.73 -2.81 2.37
N LEU A 101 -8.20 -1.87 3.13
CA LEU A 101 -8.11 -1.91 4.57
C LEU A 101 -9.11 -0.90 5.15
N ASP A 102 -9.97 -1.35 6.03
CA ASP A 102 -10.90 -0.51 6.78
C ASP A 102 -10.68 -0.76 8.28
N PRO A 103 -10.49 0.27 9.12
CA PRO A 103 -10.20 0.07 10.53
C PRO A 103 -11.28 -0.78 11.23
N PRO A 104 -10.91 -1.66 12.18
CA PRO A 104 -9.59 -1.76 12.83
C PRO A 104 -8.61 -2.74 12.17
N ALA A 105 -8.67 -2.94 10.84
CA ALA A 105 -7.87 -3.96 10.17
C ALA A 105 -6.37 -3.94 10.48
N ASN A 106 -5.76 -5.12 10.53
CA ASN A 106 -4.31 -5.31 10.48
C ASN A 106 -3.94 -6.26 9.35
N LEU A 107 -2.84 -5.96 8.66
CA LEU A 107 -2.35 -6.77 7.55
C LEU A 107 -0.91 -7.20 7.79
N SER A 108 -0.66 -8.51 7.82
CA SER A 108 0.66 -9.12 7.71
C SER A 108 0.71 -9.97 6.45
N ALA A 109 1.44 -9.53 5.43
CA ALA A 109 1.59 -10.28 4.19
C ALA A 109 3.05 -10.67 4.00
N GLU A 110 3.33 -11.97 4.07
CA GLU A 110 4.65 -12.55 3.88
C GLU A 110 4.72 -13.32 2.57
N SER A 111 5.78 -13.13 1.79
CA SER A 111 6.00 -13.84 0.52
C SER A 111 4.78 -13.81 -0.42
N SER A 112 4.00 -12.73 -0.32
CA SER A 112 2.71 -12.60 -0.99
C SER A 112 2.82 -11.74 -2.25
N THR A 113 1.93 -11.97 -3.21
CA THR A 113 1.82 -11.13 -4.41
C THR A 113 0.43 -10.51 -4.49
N VAL A 114 0.36 -9.18 -4.52
CA VAL A 114 -0.84 -8.40 -4.82
C VAL A 114 -0.67 -7.78 -6.20
N ARG A 115 -1.51 -8.17 -7.17
CA ARG A 115 -1.44 -7.63 -8.54
C ARG A 115 -2.19 -6.30 -8.69
N GLY A 116 -3.12 -5.99 -7.80
CA GLY A 116 -3.73 -4.67 -7.68
C GLY A 116 -2.97 -3.77 -6.70
N SER A 117 -3.69 -2.77 -6.20
CA SER A 117 -3.22 -1.82 -5.19
C SER A 117 -3.51 -2.30 -3.77
N VAL A 118 -2.76 -1.79 -2.80
CA VAL A 118 -3.05 -1.92 -1.36
C VAL A 118 -3.43 -0.54 -0.84
N VAL A 119 -4.68 -0.37 -0.43
CA VAL A 119 -5.23 0.95 -0.07
C VAL A 119 -5.99 0.92 1.24
N GLY A 120 -6.13 2.07 1.89
CA GLY A 120 -7.07 2.26 3.00
C GLY A 120 -6.39 2.58 4.33
N ARG A 121 -7.00 2.14 5.43
CA ARG A 121 -6.56 2.45 6.79
C ARG A 121 -6.48 1.20 7.65
N ALA A 122 -5.44 1.11 8.45
CA ALA A 122 -5.17 -0.05 9.30
C ALA A 122 -4.48 0.35 10.61
N GLY A 123 -4.48 -0.52 11.60
CA GLY A 123 -3.61 -0.37 12.77
C GLY A 123 -2.16 -0.55 12.36
N ILE A 124 -1.89 -1.76 11.86
CA ILE A 124 -0.57 -2.24 11.44
C ILE A 124 -0.65 -2.78 10.02
N VAL A 125 0.34 -2.43 9.18
CA VAL A 125 0.60 -3.10 7.90
C VAL A 125 2.04 -3.56 7.87
N SER A 126 2.28 -4.84 7.57
CA SER A 126 3.60 -5.43 7.47
C SER A 126 3.69 -6.26 6.19
N LEU A 127 4.37 -5.75 5.17
CA LEU A 127 4.66 -6.45 3.93
C LEU A 127 6.11 -6.94 3.94
N ARG A 128 6.30 -8.27 3.94
CA ARG A 128 7.62 -8.92 4.00
C ARG A 128 7.83 -9.84 2.81
N TYR A 129 8.91 -9.67 2.05
CA TYR A 129 9.15 -10.43 0.81
C TYR A 129 7.97 -10.35 -0.18
N ALA A 130 7.21 -9.26 -0.13
CA ALA A 130 5.96 -9.11 -0.86
C ALA A 130 6.17 -8.36 -2.18
N ARG A 131 5.23 -8.53 -3.11
CA ARG A 131 5.16 -7.75 -4.35
C ARG A 131 3.79 -7.11 -4.48
N VAL A 132 3.76 -5.80 -4.73
CA VAL A 132 2.54 -5.04 -5.02
C VAL A 132 2.72 -4.44 -6.43
N SER A 133 1.84 -4.81 -7.37
CA SER A 133 1.96 -4.34 -8.76
C SER A 133 1.23 -3.02 -9.00
N GLY A 134 0.24 -2.69 -8.15
CA GLY A 134 -0.41 -1.38 -8.14
C GLY A 134 0.24 -0.41 -7.16
N ASP A 135 -0.55 0.59 -6.78
CA ASP A 135 -0.18 1.59 -5.78
C ASP A 135 -0.26 1.02 -4.36
N TYR A 136 0.54 1.59 -3.47
CA TYR A 136 0.41 1.42 -2.03
C TYR A 136 -0.02 2.76 -1.45
N ASP A 137 -1.25 2.88 -0.95
CA ASP A 137 -1.76 4.12 -0.35
C ASP A 137 -2.45 3.83 0.98
N VAL A 138 -1.65 3.81 2.05
CA VAL A 138 -2.08 3.32 3.37
C VAL A 138 -1.86 4.37 4.45
N THR A 139 -2.88 4.57 5.27
CA THR A 139 -2.77 5.28 6.55
C THR A 139 -2.72 4.26 7.69
N THR A 140 -1.66 4.25 8.49
CA THR A 140 -1.56 3.39 9.66
C THR A 140 -1.73 4.20 10.94
N SER A 141 -2.29 3.62 12.00
CA SER A 141 -2.26 4.29 13.32
C SER A 141 -1.02 3.93 14.15
N ASP A 142 -0.40 2.78 13.89
CA ASP A 142 0.80 2.32 14.61
C ASP A 142 2.01 2.21 13.68
N ILE A 143 2.03 1.22 12.76
CA ILE A 143 3.21 0.99 11.92
C ILE A 143 2.88 0.47 10.52
N ALA A 144 3.54 1.04 9.52
CA ALA A 144 3.69 0.50 8.17
C ALA A 144 5.12 -0.02 8.00
N ARG A 145 5.30 -1.34 7.87
CA ARG A 145 6.59 -2.00 7.66
C ARG A 145 6.65 -2.61 6.26
N LEU A 146 7.61 -2.18 5.46
CA LEU A 146 7.93 -2.72 4.14
C LEU A 146 9.34 -3.30 4.19
N GLN A 147 9.46 -4.63 4.21
CA GLN A 147 10.74 -5.32 4.29
C GLN A 147 10.93 -6.26 3.10
N SER A 148 12.02 -6.10 2.36
CA SER A 148 12.30 -6.92 1.18
C SER A 148 11.15 -6.93 0.18
N THR A 149 10.45 -5.79 0.05
CA THR A 149 9.20 -5.66 -0.69
C THR A 149 9.43 -4.86 -1.96
N THR A 150 8.74 -5.22 -3.04
CA THR A 150 8.71 -4.45 -4.28
C THR A 150 7.33 -3.84 -4.47
N VAL A 151 7.26 -2.53 -4.67
CA VAL A 151 6.03 -1.83 -5.08
C VAL A 151 6.26 -1.19 -6.44
N ALA A 152 5.43 -1.56 -7.42
CA ALA A 152 5.58 -1.07 -8.79
C ALA A 152 4.92 0.31 -8.97
N GLY A 153 3.78 0.55 -8.33
CA GLY A 153 3.10 1.85 -8.34
C GLY A 153 3.73 2.88 -7.41
N SER A 154 3.03 3.99 -7.25
CA SER A 154 3.35 5.01 -6.24
C SER A 154 3.12 4.47 -4.84
N THR A 155 3.94 4.90 -3.89
CA THR A 155 3.82 4.52 -2.48
C THR A 155 3.58 5.75 -1.64
N THR A 156 2.40 5.85 -1.04
CA THR A 156 2.07 6.85 -0.02
C THR A 156 1.80 6.18 1.31
N SER A 157 2.49 6.62 2.36
CA SER A 157 2.23 6.21 3.74
C SER A 157 1.86 7.43 4.58
N ARG A 158 0.92 7.24 5.51
CA ARG A 158 0.50 8.29 6.46
C ARG A 158 0.34 7.78 7.89
N GLY A 159 0.50 8.67 8.87
CA GLY A 159 0.10 8.46 10.26
C GLY A 159 1.17 7.84 11.16
N GLY A 160 1.09 6.54 11.43
CA GLY A 160 2.01 5.82 12.31
C GLY A 160 3.47 5.85 11.84
N ARG A 161 4.30 4.96 12.38
CA ARG A 161 5.70 4.82 11.95
C ARG A 161 5.81 4.13 10.58
N LEU A 162 6.65 4.66 9.69
CA LEU A 162 7.05 4.01 8.44
C LEU A 162 8.44 3.37 8.61
N VAL A 163 8.56 2.08 8.31
CA VAL A 163 9.84 1.35 8.28
C VAL A 163 10.02 0.66 6.95
N VAL A 164 11.07 1.04 6.22
CA VAL A 164 11.38 0.53 4.89
C VAL A 164 12.79 -0.05 4.88
N HIS A 165 12.88 -1.38 4.78
CA HIS A 165 14.13 -2.14 4.71
C HIS A 165 14.22 -2.95 3.43
N ASP A 166 15.39 -2.95 2.77
CA ASP A 166 15.72 -3.89 1.69
C ASP A 166 14.70 -3.88 0.52
N SER A 167 14.02 -2.75 0.31
CA SER A 167 12.82 -2.66 -0.55
C SER A 167 13.08 -1.84 -1.80
N THR A 168 12.28 -2.09 -2.84
CA THR A 168 12.37 -1.40 -4.14
C THR A 168 11.03 -0.76 -4.50
N PHE A 169 11.06 0.51 -4.85
CA PHE A 169 9.91 1.30 -5.28
C PHE A 169 10.16 1.74 -6.72
N LEU A 170 9.36 1.23 -7.65
CA LEU A 170 9.52 1.59 -9.08
C LEU A 170 8.88 2.95 -9.39
N GLY A 171 7.93 3.38 -8.56
CA GLY A 171 7.38 4.74 -8.56
C GLY A 171 8.06 5.65 -7.52
N THR A 172 7.27 6.56 -6.97
CA THR A 172 7.67 7.46 -5.88
C THR A 172 7.41 6.84 -4.51
N LEU A 173 8.14 7.35 -3.50
CA LEU A 173 7.87 7.06 -2.09
C LEU A 173 7.56 8.37 -1.37
N HIS A 174 6.33 8.52 -0.88
CA HIS A 174 5.84 9.69 -0.18
C HIS A 174 5.39 9.32 1.24
N SER A 175 5.99 9.95 2.23
CA SER A 175 5.61 9.84 3.64
C SER A 175 5.03 11.17 4.11
N ILE A 176 3.79 11.13 4.63
CA ILE A 176 3.04 12.33 5.05
C ILE A 176 2.56 12.15 6.47
N GLY A 177 2.98 13.00 7.39
CA GLY A 177 2.44 12.96 8.75
C GLY A 177 2.77 11.68 9.50
N ASN A 178 3.80 10.94 9.06
CA ASN A 178 4.28 9.77 9.77
C ASN A 178 4.96 10.20 11.08
N GLY A 179 4.81 9.40 12.14
CA GLY A 179 5.55 9.61 13.39
C GLY A 179 7.04 9.52 13.16
N ASP A 180 7.52 8.28 13.01
CA ASP A 180 8.89 8.00 12.62
C ASP A 180 8.97 7.54 11.17
N VAL A 181 10.01 7.92 10.44
CA VAL A 181 10.32 7.40 9.11
C VAL A 181 11.72 6.82 9.10
N LEU A 182 11.85 5.54 8.77
CA LEU A 182 13.13 4.87 8.57
C LEU A 182 13.20 4.29 7.17
N VAL A 183 14.15 4.75 6.36
CA VAL A 183 14.40 4.23 5.00
C VAL A 183 15.85 3.77 4.89
N CYS A 184 16.05 2.47 4.73
CA CYS A 184 17.35 1.84 4.89
C CYS A 184 17.50 0.68 3.89
N ARG A 185 18.60 0.63 3.12
CA ARG A 185 18.78 -0.35 2.03
C ARG A 185 17.63 -0.33 1.01
N ALA A 186 17.13 0.86 0.69
CA ALA A 186 16.01 1.02 -0.25
C ALA A 186 16.49 1.55 -1.60
N ALA A 187 15.78 1.17 -2.67
CA ALA A 187 15.91 1.76 -3.99
C ALA A 187 14.58 2.41 -4.39
N VAL A 188 14.58 3.72 -4.67
CA VAL A 188 13.40 4.49 -5.14
C VAL A 188 13.72 5.02 -6.54
N LEU A 189 12.97 4.58 -7.54
CA LEU A 189 13.21 4.98 -8.93
C LEU A 189 12.64 6.37 -9.25
N GLY A 190 11.61 6.79 -8.52
CA GLY A 190 11.11 8.17 -8.57
C GLY A 190 11.69 9.01 -7.44
N ASP A 191 10.91 10.00 -7.03
CA ASP A 191 11.22 10.87 -5.91
C ASP A 191 10.93 10.20 -4.56
N LEU A 192 11.74 10.56 -3.57
CA LEU A 192 11.47 10.32 -2.15
C LEU A 192 11.04 11.64 -1.50
N ARG A 193 9.80 11.71 -1.03
CA ARG A 193 9.26 12.88 -0.32
C ARG A 193 8.90 12.52 1.12
N VAL A 194 9.33 13.35 2.06
CA VAL A 194 9.00 13.22 3.48
C VAL A 194 8.52 14.57 3.99
N GLU A 195 7.26 14.61 4.44
CA GLU A 195 6.64 15.85 4.90
C GLU A 195 5.84 15.68 6.19
N ALA A 196 5.77 16.78 6.95
CA ALA A 196 4.94 16.93 8.13
C ALA A 196 5.14 15.85 9.21
N LEU A 197 6.35 15.33 9.40
CA LEU A 197 6.65 14.32 10.44
C LEU A 197 6.13 14.73 11.82
N THR A 198 5.72 13.76 12.64
CA THR A 198 5.33 14.02 14.05
C THR A 198 6.37 13.52 15.07
N ASP A 199 7.43 12.87 14.60
CA ASP A 199 8.63 12.53 15.35
C ASP A 199 9.83 12.51 14.38
N TYR A 200 10.64 11.46 14.25
CA TYR A 200 11.95 11.58 13.59
C TYR A 200 12.03 10.95 12.18
N ALA A 201 12.88 11.46 11.29
CA ALA A 201 13.24 10.76 10.04
C ALA A 201 14.70 10.34 9.96
N ARG A 202 14.94 9.09 9.56
CA ARG A 202 16.26 8.51 9.30
C ARG A 202 16.30 7.92 7.91
N LEU A 203 17.10 8.53 7.04
CA LEU A 203 17.23 8.14 5.64
C LEU A 203 18.66 7.68 5.39
N GLY A 204 18.87 6.40 5.15
CA GLY A 204 20.19 5.81 4.93
C GLY A 204 20.97 5.46 6.21
N VAL A 205 20.32 5.53 7.38
CA VAL A 205 20.94 5.25 8.69
C VAL A 205 19.95 4.58 9.64
N GLU A 206 20.41 3.56 10.37
CA GLU A 206 19.63 2.87 11.40
C GLU A 206 20.44 2.83 12.70
N GLY A 207 20.03 3.64 13.68
CA GLY A 207 20.77 3.82 14.93
C GLY A 207 22.15 4.43 14.67
N ARG A 208 23.22 3.64 14.82
CA ARG A 208 24.61 4.04 14.52
C ARG A 208 25.16 3.39 13.25
N GLN A 209 24.36 2.56 12.60
CA GLN A 209 24.78 1.80 11.43
C GLN A 209 24.33 2.53 10.17
N PHE A 210 25.26 2.70 9.24
CA PHE A 210 24.94 3.20 7.92
C PHE A 210 24.30 2.10 7.07
N CYS A 211 23.30 2.49 6.29
CA CYS A 211 22.66 1.59 5.36
C CYS A 211 22.27 2.34 4.10
N ARG A 212 23.15 2.23 3.10
CA ARG A 212 23.03 2.89 1.81
C ARG A 212 21.63 2.74 1.21
N SER A 213 21.03 3.85 0.79
CA SER A 213 19.82 3.88 -0.06
C SER A 213 20.09 4.66 -1.34
N GLU A 214 19.33 4.36 -2.39
CA GLU A 214 19.48 4.93 -3.73
C GLU A 214 18.16 5.51 -4.23
N ILE A 215 18.18 6.77 -4.63
CA ILE A 215 17.02 7.53 -5.09
C ILE A 215 17.38 8.08 -6.47
N ARG A 216 16.69 7.58 -7.50
CA ARG A 216 16.93 7.99 -8.90
C ARG A 216 16.23 9.31 -9.26
N GLY A 217 15.22 9.69 -8.49
CA GLY A 217 14.63 11.03 -8.54
C GLY A 217 15.30 12.00 -7.56
N SER A 218 14.51 12.94 -7.07
CA SER A 218 14.90 13.90 -6.05
C SER A 218 14.52 13.41 -4.65
N VAL A 219 15.21 13.93 -3.63
CA VAL A 219 14.79 13.82 -2.23
C VAL A 219 14.24 15.17 -1.78
N ILE A 220 13.00 15.16 -1.31
CA ILE A 220 12.24 16.35 -0.93
C ILE A 220 11.86 16.23 0.54
N LEU A 221 12.41 17.12 1.36
CA LEU A 221 12.21 17.16 2.81
C LEU A 221 11.52 18.47 3.16
N GLU A 222 10.22 18.41 3.43
CA GLU A 222 9.37 19.61 3.54
C GLU A 222 8.62 19.69 4.85
N ASP A 223 8.64 20.86 5.48
CA ASP A 223 7.79 21.21 6.62
C ASP A 223 7.84 20.20 7.77
N ASN A 224 9.01 19.61 8.02
CA ASN A 224 9.18 18.66 9.12
C ASN A 224 9.52 19.40 10.42
N PRO A 225 8.64 19.40 11.45
CA PRO A 225 8.89 20.08 12.72
C PRO A 225 9.92 19.38 13.61
N HIS A 226 10.41 18.22 13.18
CA HIS A 226 11.38 17.40 13.88
C HIS A 226 12.63 17.20 13.01
N SER A 227 13.67 16.62 13.61
CA SER A 227 14.98 16.56 12.93
C SER A 227 15.08 15.36 11.99
N ILE A 228 15.97 15.47 11.01
CA ILE A 228 16.17 14.46 9.97
C ILE A 228 17.64 14.06 9.99
N ASP A 229 17.91 12.76 10.14
CA ASP A 229 19.26 12.20 10.01
C ASP A 229 19.41 11.58 8.63
N LEU A 230 20.38 12.08 7.87
CA LEU A 230 20.80 11.51 6.60
C LEU A 230 22.04 10.65 6.84
N GLY A 231 22.03 9.44 6.29
CA GLY A 231 23.22 8.61 6.15
C GLY A 231 23.65 8.56 4.68
N PRO A 232 24.34 7.48 4.30
CA PRO A 232 24.66 7.19 2.91
C PRO A 232 23.45 7.18 1.97
N LEU A 233 23.29 8.25 1.19
CA LEU A 233 22.22 8.41 0.18
C LEU A 233 22.81 8.76 -1.17
N PHE A 234 22.43 8.02 -2.21
CA PHE A 234 22.76 8.34 -3.60
C PHE A 234 21.52 8.95 -4.24
N ILE A 235 21.61 10.20 -4.67
CA ILE A 235 20.49 10.97 -5.20
C ILE A 235 20.88 11.47 -6.59
N ASP A 236 20.20 10.97 -7.63
CA ASP A 236 20.46 11.37 -9.01
C ASP A 236 19.85 12.74 -9.32
N GLY A 237 18.73 13.09 -8.68
CA GLY A 237 18.07 14.39 -8.77
C GLY A 237 18.54 15.41 -7.74
N ASP A 238 17.62 16.26 -7.29
CA ASP A 238 17.89 17.34 -6.34
C ASP A 238 17.69 16.90 -4.88
N LEU A 239 18.33 17.61 -3.95
CA LEU A 239 18.06 17.52 -2.52
C LEU A 239 17.42 18.84 -2.07
N VAL A 240 16.10 18.82 -1.89
CA VAL A 240 15.31 20.00 -1.53
C VAL A 240 14.91 19.93 -0.07
N CYS A 241 15.25 20.96 0.70
CA CYS A 241 14.96 21.01 2.13
C CYS A 241 14.40 22.37 2.52
N THR A 242 13.10 22.44 2.77
CA THR A 242 12.40 23.70 3.07
C THR A 242 11.46 23.53 4.25
N GLY A 243 11.40 24.54 5.12
CA GLY A 243 10.44 24.54 6.24
C GLY A 243 10.73 23.55 7.37
N ASN A 244 11.87 22.84 7.36
CA ASN A 244 12.19 21.89 8.42
C ASN A 244 12.66 22.63 9.68
N THR A 245 11.97 22.44 10.81
CA THR A 245 12.21 23.21 12.05
C THR A 245 12.68 22.36 13.24
N GLY A 246 13.04 21.10 12.98
CA GLY A 246 13.57 20.20 14.01
C GLY A 246 14.73 20.78 14.82
N PRO A 247 14.84 20.45 16.13
CA PRO A 247 15.86 21.04 17.02
C PRO A 247 17.31 20.75 16.61
N ARG A 248 17.56 19.63 15.92
CA ARG A 248 18.89 19.32 15.34
C ARG A 248 18.99 19.69 13.86
N GLY A 249 17.91 20.19 13.26
CA GLY A 249 17.80 20.44 11.82
C GLY A 249 17.97 19.18 10.99
N ILE A 250 18.70 19.30 9.89
CA ILE A 250 19.06 18.19 9.01
C ILE A 250 20.53 17.86 9.27
N THR A 251 20.82 16.61 9.62
CA THR A 251 22.18 16.15 9.92
C THR A 251 22.67 15.12 8.92
N GLY A 252 23.99 14.92 8.86
CA GLY A 252 24.59 13.86 8.02
C GLY A 252 24.67 14.17 6.52
N LEU A 253 24.49 15.44 6.12
CA LEU A 253 24.60 15.90 4.73
C LEU A 253 25.91 15.50 4.04
N ARG A 254 27.01 15.38 4.79
CA ARG A 254 28.32 14.95 4.27
C ARG A 254 28.35 13.51 3.73
N GLU A 255 27.37 12.70 4.10
CA GLU A 255 27.26 11.30 3.67
C GLU A 255 26.36 11.16 2.42
N VAL A 256 25.84 12.27 1.89
CA VAL A 256 24.97 12.29 0.70
C VAL A 256 25.81 12.49 -0.56
N TRP A 257 25.67 11.59 -1.53
CA TRP A 257 26.19 11.74 -2.88
C TRP A 257 25.08 12.25 -3.78
N LEU A 258 25.18 13.52 -4.15
CA LEU A 258 24.18 14.25 -4.91
C LEU A 258 24.70 14.58 -6.31
N PHE A 259 23.93 14.22 -7.34
CA PHE A 259 24.25 14.56 -8.72
C PHE A 259 23.53 15.83 -9.22
N GLY A 260 22.38 16.18 -8.64
CA GLY A 260 21.70 17.45 -8.85
C GLY A 260 22.21 18.57 -7.93
N ILE A 261 21.30 19.44 -7.49
CA ILE A 261 21.62 20.56 -6.59
C ILE A 261 20.98 20.42 -5.22
N ALA A 262 21.63 20.98 -4.21
CA ALA A 262 21.05 21.15 -2.89
C ALA A 262 20.34 22.51 -2.78
N VAL A 263 19.13 22.52 -2.23
CA VAL A 263 18.29 23.72 -2.09
C VAL A 263 17.83 23.90 -0.65
N GLY A 264 17.69 25.17 -0.25
CA GLY A 264 17.20 25.54 1.07
C GLY A 264 18.18 25.15 2.18
N GLN A 265 17.66 24.45 3.20
CA GLN A 265 18.38 24.07 4.42
C GLN A 265 19.42 22.96 4.21
N CYS A 266 19.41 22.31 3.04
CA CYS A 266 20.39 21.29 2.68
C CYS A 266 21.58 21.85 1.91
N ARG A 267 21.64 23.17 1.68
CA ARG A 267 22.85 23.81 1.15
C ARG A 267 23.96 23.77 2.22
N PRO A 268 25.18 23.35 1.85
CA PRO A 268 26.33 23.34 2.75
C PRO A 268 26.77 24.75 3.15
#